data_AF-A0A8J4C3Y7-F1
#
_entry.id   AF-A0A8J4C3Y7-F1
#
_cell.length_a   1.000
_cell.length_b   1.000
_cell.length_c   1.000
_cell.angle_alpha   90.00
_cell.angle_beta   90.00
_cell.angle_gamma   90.00
#
_symmetry.space_group_name_H-M   'P 1'
#
loop_
_entity.id
_entity.type
_entity.pdbx_description
1 polymer ?
#
loop_
_entity_poly.entity_id
_entity_poly.type
_entity_poly.pdbx_seq_one_letter_code
_entity_poly.pdbx_strand_id
1 'polypeptide(L)'
;GHLAVQCRGHLAATVVLQKRNTFFLVRVDRAPIALFESRQNAKAQMRPLTEEETKAVFEKLYKFIGKNIKNLIDRPNEPFCFRLHKNRVYYVKEKLMKKATNVARDKLVALGTCIGKLTHTGKFRLTVGALDAISQYAKYKVWVKPSAEMQFLYGNNVLKSGLARITENTPTYTGVVIYSMADIPLGFGVTAKSTNECRSLDPNAVVAFHQADCGEFLRAEDEL
;
A
#
# COMPACT_ATOMS: atom_id res chain seq x y z
N GLY A 1 63.42 -22.20 27.93
CA GLY A 1 64.57 -21.91 27.05
C GLY A 1 64.16 -20.84 26.07
N HIS A 2 64.76 -19.66 26.18
CA HIS A 2 64.51 -18.53 25.29
C HIS A 2 65.02 -18.84 23.88
N LEU A 3 64.19 -18.57 22.87
CA LEU A 3 64.62 -18.31 21.51
C LEU A 3 63.81 -17.11 21.03
N ALA A 4 64.47 -15.96 21.00
CA ALA A 4 63.97 -14.74 20.40
C ALA A 4 64.17 -14.84 18.88
N VAL A 5 63.10 -14.67 18.10
CA VAL A 5 63.18 -14.30 16.69
C VAL A 5 62.43 -12.99 16.55
N GLN A 6 63.18 -11.92 16.33
CA GLN A 6 62.68 -10.58 16.11
C GLN A 6 62.45 -10.39 14.61
N CYS A 7 61.19 -10.43 14.19
CA CYS A 7 60.78 -9.96 12.86
C CYS A 7 59.80 -8.80 13.04
N ARG A 8 60.17 -7.64 12.49
CA ARG A 8 59.38 -6.40 12.47
C ARG A 8 58.10 -6.60 11.65
N GLY A 9 56.99 -6.05 12.14
CA GLY A 9 55.80 -5.77 11.34
C GLY A 9 54.67 -6.79 11.47
N HIS A 10 53.60 -6.35 12.14
CA HIS A 10 52.22 -6.82 12.05
C HIS A 10 51.90 -8.29 12.38
N LEU A 11 51.36 -8.45 13.60
CA LEU A 11 50.31 -9.40 14.01
C LEU A 11 50.54 -10.88 13.67
N ALA A 12 51.17 -11.57 14.62
CA ALA A 12 51.14 -13.02 14.73
C ALA A 12 49.73 -13.51 15.11
N ALA A 13 49.18 -14.46 14.35
CA ALA A 13 48.02 -15.26 14.74
C ALA A 13 48.53 -16.62 15.27
N THR A 14 48.31 -16.88 16.55
CA THR A 14 48.61 -18.19 17.16
C THR A 14 47.31 -19.00 17.20
N VAL A 15 47.27 -20.12 16.46
CA VAL A 15 46.16 -21.08 16.51
C VAL A 15 46.40 -22.04 17.68
N VAL A 16 45.49 -22.04 18.66
CA VAL A 16 45.42 -23.08 19.70
C VAL A 16 44.09 -23.82 19.54
N LEU A 17 44.18 -25.09 19.16
CA LEU A 17 43.09 -26.06 19.11
C LEU A 17 42.94 -26.71 20.49
N GLN A 18 41.80 -26.52 21.17
CA GLN A 18 41.32 -27.55 22.10
C GLN A 18 39.82 -27.53 22.38
N LYS A 19 39.31 -28.76 22.45
CA LYS A 19 37.96 -29.27 22.70
C LYS A 19 37.23 -28.67 23.91
N ARG A 20 35.88 -28.71 23.80
CA ARG A 20 34.83 -28.58 24.84
C ARG A 20 34.24 -27.18 25.04
N ASN A 21 33.38 -26.81 24.08
CA ASN A 21 32.02 -26.25 24.19
C ASN A 21 31.60 -25.34 25.37
N THR A 22 32.48 -24.46 25.82
CA THR A 22 32.10 -23.24 26.56
C THR A 22 33.12 -22.16 26.24
N PHE A 23 32.72 -21.12 25.48
CA PHE A 23 33.58 -19.96 25.20
C PHE A 23 33.03 -18.74 25.93
N PHE A 24 33.74 -18.37 27.00
CA PHE A 24 33.94 -16.98 27.39
C PHE A 24 35.19 -16.46 26.66
N LEU A 25 35.16 -15.17 26.28
CA LEU A 25 36.14 -14.13 26.66
C LEU A 25 36.56 -13.18 25.51
N VAL A 26 36.76 -11.92 25.94
CA VAL A 26 37.59 -10.82 25.42
C VAL A 26 37.11 -10.00 24.23
N ARG A 27 36.57 -8.84 24.59
CA ARG A 27 36.50 -7.57 23.86
C ARG A 27 37.80 -7.23 23.10
N VAL A 28 37.68 -7.00 21.79
CA VAL A 28 38.51 -6.06 21.03
C VAL A 28 37.57 -5.30 20.09
N ASP A 29 37.68 -3.97 20.11
CA ASP A 29 36.75 -3.00 19.54
C ASP A 29 36.49 -3.18 18.04
N ARG A 30 35.33 -3.73 17.71
CA ARG A 30 34.54 -3.36 16.53
C ARG A 30 33.08 -3.36 16.94
N ALA A 31 32.46 -2.18 16.86
CA ALA A 31 31.08 -1.94 17.25
C ALA A 31 30.12 -2.97 16.63
N PRO A 32 29.14 -3.49 17.41
CA PRO A 32 28.26 -4.54 16.94
C PRO A 32 27.23 -3.96 15.96
N ILE A 33 27.19 -4.56 14.76
CA ILE A 33 26.14 -4.38 13.74
C ILE A 33 24.76 -4.90 14.25
N ALA A 34 24.70 -5.49 15.44
CA ALA A 34 23.52 -6.11 16.04
C ALA A 34 22.55 -5.17 16.79
N LEU A 35 22.69 -3.84 16.68
CA LEU A 35 21.76 -2.87 17.29
C LEU A 35 20.78 -2.22 16.31
N PHE A 36 20.85 -2.52 15.01
CA PHE A 36 19.92 -1.96 14.03
C PHE A 36 18.71 -2.86 13.71
N GLU A 37 18.79 -4.15 14.05
CA GLU A 37 17.71 -5.13 13.78
C GLU A 37 16.58 -5.14 14.83
N SER A 38 16.80 -4.57 16.02
CA SER A 38 15.82 -4.62 17.11
C SER A 38 14.76 -3.50 17.08
N ARG A 39 14.89 -2.51 16.19
CA ARG A 39 13.92 -1.38 16.10
C ARG A 39 12.81 -1.56 15.07
N GLN A 40 12.89 -2.54 14.17
CA GLN A 40 11.80 -2.79 13.21
C GLN A 40 10.80 -3.86 13.66
N ASN A 41 11.16 -4.71 14.61
CA ASN A 41 10.33 -5.87 14.97
C ASN A 41 9.15 -5.58 15.91
N ALA A 42 8.95 -4.32 16.33
CA ALA A 42 7.75 -3.91 17.09
C ALA A 42 6.56 -3.47 16.19
N LYS A 43 6.78 -3.33 14.87
CA LYS A 43 5.76 -2.83 13.91
C LYS A 43 4.94 -3.91 13.18
N ALA A 44 5.08 -5.18 13.55
CA ALA A 44 4.35 -6.30 12.93
C ALA A 44 3.01 -6.62 13.62
N GLN A 45 2.50 -5.76 14.51
CA GLN A 45 1.32 -6.10 15.30
C GLN A 45 0.05 -5.69 14.56
N MET A 46 -0.83 -6.67 14.33
CA MET A 46 -2.24 -6.42 14.04
C MET A 46 -2.81 -5.52 15.13
N ARG A 47 -3.02 -4.25 14.79
CA ARG A 47 -3.48 -3.23 15.74
C ARG A 47 -4.64 -2.42 15.17
N PRO A 48 -5.48 -1.83 16.04
CA PRO A 48 -6.33 -0.71 15.63
C PRO A 48 -5.48 0.43 15.03
N LEU A 49 -6.08 1.15 14.10
CA LEU A 49 -5.51 2.40 13.61
C LEU A 49 -5.54 3.44 14.73
N THR A 50 -4.54 4.32 14.77
CA THR A 50 -4.59 5.51 15.62
C THR A 50 -5.56 6.53 15.03
N GLU A 51 -5.93 7.55 15.79
CA GLU A 51 -6.85 8.60 15.31
C GLU A 51 -6.29 9.34 14.09
N GLU A 52 -4.98 9.62 14.07
CA GLU A 52 -4.30 10.29 12.95
C GLU A 52 -4.32 9.45 11.67
N GLU A 53 -4.01 8.17 11.78
CA GLU A 53 -4.04 7.22 10.66
C GLU A 53 -5.47 7.05 10.12
N THR A 54 -6.43 7.00 11.04
CA THR A 54 -7.84 6.88 10.72
C THR A 54 -8.33 8.08 9.92
N LYS A 55 -7.97 9.31 10.34
CA LYS A 55 -8.25 10.54 9.59
C LYS A 55 -7.62 10.49 8.19
N ALA A 56 -6.35 10.12 8.07
CA ALA A 56 -5.68 10.05 6.78
C ALA A 56 -6.32 9.05 5.79
N VAL A 57 -6.77 7.89 6.29
CA VAL A 57 -7.50 6.90 5.47
C VAL A 57 -8.86 7.44 5.04
N PHE A 58 -9.63 8.00 5.97
CA PHE A 58 -10.96 8.51 5.66
C PHE A 58 -10.94 9.73 4.75
N GLU A 59 -9.98 10.64 4.90
CA GLU A 59 -9.80 11.77 3.98
C GLU A 59 -9.56 11.31 2.54
N LYS A 60 -8.77 10.24 2.35
CA LYS A 60 -8.54 9.67 1.03
C LYS A 60 -9.77 8.97 0.48
N LEU A 61 -10.46 8.16 1.27
CA LEU A 61 -11.69 7.48 0.86
C LEU A 61 -12.82 8.47 0.53
N TYR A 62 -12.92 9.56 1.31
CA TYR A 62 -13.91 10.61 1.11
C TYR A 62 -13.79 11.28 -0.26
N LYS A 63 -12.58 11.37 -0.82
CA LYS A 63 -12.36 11.92 -2.17
C LYS A 63 -13.02 11.10 -3.29
N PHE A 64 -13.28 9.81 -3.07
CA PHE A 64 -13.90 8.92 -4.07
C PHE A 64 -15.40 8.67 -3.78
N ILE A 65 -15.73 8.41 -2.52
CA ILE A 65 -17.08 7.97 -2.09
C ILE A 65 -17.95 9.17 -1.65
N GLY A 66 -17.33 10.22 -1.09
CA GLY A 66 -18.04 11.33 -0.46
C GLY A 66 -18.87 10.89 0.76
N LYS A 67 -20.14 11.27 0.79
CA LYS A 67 -21.04 11.04 1.95
C LYS A 67 -21.41 9.57 2.19
N ASN A 68 -21.23 8.69 1.21
CA ASN A 68 -21.62 7.27 1.27
C ASN A 68 -20.67 6.40 2.10
N ILE A 69 -19.70 7.00 2.80
CA ILE A 69 -18.70 6.28 3.58
C ILE A 69 -19.30 5.50 4.76
N LYS A 70 -20.45 5.95 5.27
CA LYS A 70 -21.19 5.26 6.35
C LYS A 70 -21.58 3.85 5.93
N ASN A 71 -22.00 3.67 4.68
CA ASN A 71 -22.41 2.37 4.12
C ASN A 71 -21.25 1.39 4.00
N LEU A 72 -20.00 1.88 4.02
CA LEU A 72 -18.81 1.03 4.01
C LEU A 72 -18.56 0.40 5.40
N ILE A 73 -18.92 1.08 6.48
CA ILE A 73 -18.70 0.59 7.86
C ILE A 73 -19.94 -0.17 8.35
N ASP A 74 -21.09 0.46 8.22
CA ASP A 74 -22.36 0.00 8.75
C ASP A 74 -23.18 -0.67 7.65
N ARG A 75 -22.77 -1.89 7.28
CA ARG A 75 -23.63 -2.76 6.47
C ARG A 75 -24.63 -3.47 7.40
N PRO A 76 -25.93 -3.49 7.08
CA PRO A 76 -26.96 -4.05 7.96
C PRO A 76 -26.76 -5.55 8.27
N ASN A 77 -26.02 -6.26 7.41
CA ASN A 77 -25.74 -7.68 7.61
C ASN A 77 -24.56 -7.92 8.56
N GLU A 78 -23.43 -7.24 8.34
CA GLU A 78 -22.20 -7.46 9.11
C GLU A 78 -21.36 -6.19 9.17
N PRO A 79 -20.91 -5.76 10.36
CA PRO A 79 -20.02 -4.61 10.51
C PRO A 79 -18.61 -4.95 10.02
N PHE A 80 -17.98 -3.95 9.40
CA PHE A 80 -16.59 -4.02 8.94
C PHE A 80 -15.70 -3.10 9.76
N CYS A 81 -14.45 -3.52 9.97
CA CYS A 81 -13.44 -2.76 10.70
C CYS A 81 -12.15 -2.66 9.90
N PHE A 82 -11.43 -1.55 10.12
CA PHE A 82 -10.09 -1.35 9.59
C PHE A 82 -9.03 -1.80 10.60
N ARG A 83 -8.02 -2.53 10.13
CA ARG A 83 -6.87 -2.95 10.93
C ARG A 83 -5.59 -2.66 10.19
N LEU A 84 -4.55 -2.35 10.96
CA LEU A 84 -3.22 -2.12 10.44
C LEU A 84 -2.36 -3.35 10.72
N HIS A 85 -1.68 -3.83 9.69
CA HIS A 85 -0.69 -4.88 9.80
C HIS A 85 0.45 -4.63 8.80
N LYS A 86 1.71 -4.62 9.28
CA LYS A 86 2.91 -4.36 8.46
C LYS A 86 2.77 -3.11 7.56
N ASN A 87 2.29 -2.00 8.13
CA ASN A 87 1.99 -0.72 7.43
C ASN A 87 0.92 -0.80 6.33
N ARG A 88 0.21 -1.92 6.19
CA ARG A 88 -0.94 -2.06 5.28
C ARG A 88 -2.24 -1.99 6.08
N VAL A 89 -3.23 -1.34 5.50
CA VAL A 89 -4.56 -1.20 6.07
C VAL A 89 -5.49 -2.21 5.41
N TYR A 90 -6.02 -3.09 6.23
CA TYR A 90 -6.94 -4.14 5.83
C TYR A 90 -8.35 -3.79 6.25
N TYR A 91 -9.30 -4.05 5.34
CA TYR A 91 -10.73 -3.98 5.55
C TYR A 91 -11.27 -5.39 5.77
N VAL A 92 -11.77 -5.64 6.97
CA VAL A 92 -12.09 -6.99 7.45
C VAL A 92 -13.44 -6.99 8.15
N LYS A 93 -14.21 -8.07 7.96
CA LYS A 93 -15.42 -8.36 8.71
C LYS A 93 -15.09 -8.60 10.19
N GLU A 94 -15.89 -8.08 11.11
CA GLU A 94 -15.64 -8.26 12.55
C GLU A 94 -15.60 -9.75 12.97
N LYS A 95 -16.44 -10.60 12.34
CA LYS A 95 -16.43 -12.06 12.58
C LYS A 95 -15.09 -12.71 12.20
N LEU A 96 -14.46 -12.27 11.11
CA LEU A 96 -13.15 -12.77 10.69
C LEU A 96 -12.06 -12.30 11.66
N MET A 97 -12.18 -11.08 12.19
CA MET A 97 -11.26 -10.58 13.20
C MET A 97 -11.30 -11.40 14.49
N LYS A 98 -12.49 -11.81 14.96
CA LYS A 98 -12.64 -12.68 16.13
C LYS A 98 -12.04 -14.08 15.93
N LYS A 99 -11.99 -14.56 14.69
CA LYS A 99 -11.32 -15.84 14.35
C LYS A 99 -9.81 -15.66 14.23
N ALA A 100 -9.37 -14.51 13.74
CA ALA A 100 -7.95 -14.20 13.54
C ALA A 100 -7.16 -14.08 14.85
N THR A 101 -7.81 -13.88 16.00
CA THR A 101 -7.14 -13.88 17.31
C THR A 101 -6.55 -15.23 17.69
N ASN A 102 -7.02 -16.33 17.09
CA ASN A 102 -6.52 -17.68 17.35
C ASN A 102 -5.20 -17.97 16.60
N VAL A 103 -4.78 -17.09 15.69
CA VAL A 103 -3.55 -17.25 14.91
C VAL A 103 -2.45 -16.39 15.51
N ALA A 104 -1.26 -16.97 15.67
CA ALA A 104 -0.08 -16.23 16.14
C ALA A 104 0.26 -15.08 15.19
N ARG A 105 0.60 -13.92 15.75
CA ARG A 105 0.83 -12.67 15.00
C ARG A 105 1.93 -12.78 13.95
N ASP A 106 2.96 -13.56 14.23
CA ASP A 106 4.11 -13.74 13.36
C ASP A 106 3.77 -14.58 12.11
N LYS A 107 2.79 -15.48 12.25
CA LYS A 107 2.30 -16.34 11.15
C LYS A 107 1.23 -15.67 10.30
N LEU A 108 0.75 -14.51 10.71
CA LEU A 108 -0.31 -13.79 10.03
C LEU A 108 0.29 -12.90 8.94
N VAL A 109 -0.10 -13.14 7.69
CA VAL A 109 0.42 -12.40 6.52
C VAL A 109 -0.55 -11.32 6.08
N ALA A 110 -1.82 -11.68 5.85
CA ALA A 110 -2.88 -10.79 5.41
C ALA A 110 -4.22 -11.24 5.98
N LEU A 111 -5.17 -10.30 6.09
CA LEU A 111 -6.56 -10.60 6.46
C LEU A 111 -7.52 -9.74 5.66
N GLY A 112 -8.52 -10.38 5.06
CA GLY A 112 -9.56 -9.68 4.31
C GLY A 112 -8.99 -8.92 3.11
N THR A 113 -9.49 -7.72 2.86
CA THR A 113 -9.16 -6.94 1.66
C THR A 113 -8.16 -5.86 1.99
N CYS A 114 -7.03 -5.82 1.28
CA CYS A 114 -6.05 -4.74 1.40
C CYS A 114 -6.60 -3.46 0.74
N ILE A 115 -6.79 -2.39 1.50
CA ILE A 115 -7.27 -1.10 0.96
C ILE A 115 -6.10 -0.22 0.51
N GLY A 116 -4.97 -0.33 1.21
CA GLY A 116 -3.81 0.48 0.90
C GLY A 116 -2.69 0.37 1.91
N LYS A 117 -1.63 1.14 1.65
CA LYS A 117 -0.43 1.22 2.47
C LYS A 117 -0.25 2.61 3.06
N LEU A 118 0.17 2.66 4.32
CA LEU A 118 0.63 3.88 4.95
C LEU A 118 2.12 4.06 4.67
N THR A 119 2.48 5.21 4.13
CA THR A 119 3.88 5.56 3.95
C THR A 119 4.52 5.92 5.29
N HIS A 120 5.86 5.91 5.36
CA HIS A 120 6.58 6.35 6.55
C HIS A 120 6.29 7.81 6.92
N THR A 121 5.88 8.63 5.94
CA THR A 121 5.43 10.02 6.12
C THR A 121 3.99 10.13 6.65
N GLY A 122 3.32 9.02 6.93
CA GLY A 122 1.93 8.99 7.41
C GLY A 122 0.87 9.23 6.32
N LYS A 123 1.26 9.32 5.05
CA LYS A 123 0.31 9.48 3.94
C LYS A 123 -0.27 8.14 3.55
N PHE A 124 -1.59 8.08 3.37
CA PHE A 124 -2.26 6.89 2.88
C PHE A 124 -2.20 6.81 1.35
N ARG A 125 -1.60 5.73 0.84
CA ARG A 125 -1.62 5.35 -0.59
C ARG A 125 -2.62 4.23 -0.76
N LEU A 126 -3.59 4.48 -1.62
CA LEU A 126 -4.66 3.54 -1.94
C LEU A 126 -4.16 2.51 -2.95
N THR A 127 -4.52 1.24 -2.77
CA THR A 127 -4.14 0.12 -3.64
C THR A 127 -5.37 -0.40 -4.37
N VAL A 128 -5.17 -1.07 -5.50
CA VAL A 128 -6.24 -1.66 -6.30
C VAL A 128 -7.15 -2.63 -5.54
N GLY A 129 -6.70 -3.27 -4.46
CA GLY A 129 -7.54 -4.14 -3.63
C GLY A 129 -8.79 -3.45 -3.07
N ALA A 130 -8.78 -2.12 -2.95
CA ALA A 130 -9.95 -1.34 -2.53
C ALA A 130 -11.01 -1.16 -3.63
N LEU A 131 -10.70 -1.51 -4.88
CA LEU A 131 -11.52 -1.17 -6.05
C LEU A 131 -12.94 -1.73 -5.97
N ASP A 132 -13.10 -3.00 -5.62
CA ASP A 132 -14.42 -3.61 -5.50
C ASP A 132 -15.26 -2.93 -4.40
N ALA A 133 -14.67 -2.70 -3.22
CA ALA A 133 -15.38 -2.07 -2.11
C ALA A 133 -15.76 -0.59 -2.39
N ILE A 134 -14.92 0.15 -3.12
CA ILE A 134 -15.13 1.58 -3.40
C ILE A 134 -15.99 1.81 -4.63
N SER A 135 -15.84 1.00 -5.68
CA SER A 135 -16.52 1.15 -6.97
C SER A 135 -18.05 1.21 -6.83
N GLN A 136 -18.59 0.40 -5.92
CA GLN A 136 -20.03 0.31 -5.62
C GLN A 136 -20.62 1.62 -5.09
N TYR A 137 -19.82 2.43 -4.38
CA TYR A 137 -20.26 3.67 -3.73
C TYR A 137 -19.63 4.93 -4.32
N ALA A 138 -18.84 4.79 -5.40
CA ALA A 138 -18.12 5.89 -6.02
C ALA A 138 -19.09 6.93 -6.61
N LYS A 139 -18.90 8.19 -6.23
CA LYS A 139 -19.73 9.31 -6.69
C LYS A 139 -19.41 9.71 -8.13
N TYR A 140 -18.13 9.79 -8.46
CA TYR A 140 -17.65 10.23 -9.77
C TYR A 140 -16.99 9.07 -10.50
N LYS A 141 -17.44 8.85 -11.73
CA LYS A 141 -17.02 7.75 -12.58
C LYS A 141 -16.58 8.28 -13.94
N VAL A 142 -15.57 7.62 -14.50
CA VAL A 142 -15.03 7.93 -15.83
C VAL A 142 -15.01 6.65 -16.63
N TRP A 143 -15.61 6.65 -17.82
CA TRP A 143 -15.60 5.53 -18.74
C TRP A 143 -14.57 5.77 -19.83
N VAL A 144 -13.73 4.77 -20.07
CA VAL A 144 -12.63 4.80 -21.04
C VAL A 144 -13.00 3.95 -22.24
N LYS A 145 -12.65 4.43 -23.44
CA LYS A 145 -12.81 3.68 -24.69
C LYS A 145 -11.87 2.46 -24.71
N PRO A 146 -12.21 1.39 -25.44
CA PRO A 146 -11.33 0.21 -25.56
C PRO A 146 -9.91 0.54 -26.06
N SER A 147 -9.77 1.59 -26.90
CA SER A 147 -8.46 2.06 -27.39
C SER A 147 -7.51 2.56 -26.29
N ALA A 148 -8.05 3.06 -25.19
CA ALA A 148 -7.28 3.62 -24.07
C ALA A 148 -7.33 2.74 -22.81
N GLU A 149 -8.11 1.65 -22.81
CA GLU A 149 -8.21 0.72 -21.70
C GLU A 149 -6.86 0.05 -21.40
N MET A 150 -6.20 -0.51 -22.42
CA MET A 150 -4.88 -1.10 -22.27
C MET A 150 -3.83 -0.07 -21.84
N GLN A 151 -3.91 1.16 -22.37
CA GLN A 151 -2.99 2.23 -21.96
C GLN A 151 -3.11 2.53 -20.47
N PHE A 152 -4.33 2.59 -19.95
CA PHE A 152 -4.60 2.82 -18.54
C PHE A 152 -4.10 1.65 -17.65
N LEU A 153 -4.34 0.39 -18.05
CA LEU A 153 -3.86 -0.80 -17.33
C LEU A 153 -2.32 -0.93 -17.33
N TYR A 154 -1.64 -0.24 -18.24
CA TYR A 154 -0.18 -0.12 -18.21
C TYR A 154 0.32 1.08 -17.38
N GLY A 155 -0.56 1.76 -16.65
CA GLY A 155 -0.20 2.88 -15.77
C GLY A 155 -0.10 4.24 -16.46
N ASN A 156 -0.64 4.38 -17.68
CA ASN A 156 -0.69 5.68 -18.34
C ASN A 156 -1.90 6.51 -17.90
N ASN A 157 -1.79 7.83 -18.04
CA ASN A 157 -2.89 8.74 -17.80
C ASN A 157 -3.98 8.63 -18.88
N VAL A 158 -5.22 8.98 -18.52
CA VAL A 158 -6.34 8.98 -19.47
C VAL A 158 -6.34 10.28 -20.25
N LEU A 159 -6.18 10.17 -21.57
CA LEU A 159 -6.27 11.28 -22.51
C LEU A 159 -7.73 11.55 -22.92
N LYS A 160 -7.99 12.76 -23.40
CA LYS A 160 -9.31 13.15 -23.90
C LYS A 160 -9.78 12.29 -25.07
N SER A 161 -8.87 11.88 -25.96
CA SER A 161 -9.16 10.96 -27.08
C SER A 161 -9.73 9.62 -26.61
N GLY A 162 -9.23 9.12 -25.48
CA GLY A 162 -9.63 7.88 -24.81
C GLY A 162 -10.85 8.01 -23.88
N LEU A 163 -11.33 9.22 -23.60
CA LEU A 163 -12.51 9.45 -22.78
C LEU A 163 -13.78 9.08 -23.54
N ALA A 164 -14.61 8.22 -22.97
CA ALA A 164 -15.94 7.90 -23.49
C ALA A 164 -17.03 8.72 -22.80
N ARG A 165 -17.15 8.56 -21.47
CA ARG A 165 -18.17 9.24 -20.65
C ARG A 165 -17.54 9.70 -19.34
N ILE A 166 -18.06 10.78 -18.78
CA ILE A 166 -17.67 11.30 -17.47
C ILE A 166 -18.94 11.68 -16.72
N THR A 167 -19.00 11.40 -15.42
CA THR A 167 -20.09 11.86 -14.57
C THR A 167 -20.15 13.38 -14.58
N GLU A 168 -21.35 13.95 -14.70
CA GLU A 168 -21.55 15.40 -14.68
C GLU A 168 -21.18 16.02 -13.33
N ASN A 169 -20.85 17.31 -13.32
CA ASN A 169 -20.46 18.05 -12.13
C ASN A 169 -19.24 17.47 -11.39
N THR A 170 -18.34 16.80 -12.10
CA THR A 170 -17.06 16.37 -11.54
C THR A 170 -16.11 17.58 -11.44
N PRO A 171 -15.65 17.94 -10.22
CA PRO A 171 -14.69 19.01 -10.03
C PRO A 171 -13.29 18.65 -10.54
N THR A 172 -12.41 19.64 -10.63
CA THR A 172 -10.98 19.41 -10.80
C THR A 172 -10.37 18.72 -9.59
N TYR A 173 -9.30 17.95 -9.80
CA TYR A 173 -8.51 17.29 -8.75
C TYR A 173 -9.29 16.42 -7.76
N THR A 174 -10.36 15.80 -8.25
CA THR A 174 -11.24 14.94 -7.45
C THR A 174 -10.97 13.47 -7.76
N GLY A 175 -11.11 12.61 -6.75
CA GLY A 175 -10.95 11.16 -6.91
C GLY A 175 -12.07 10.58 -7.76
N VAL A 176 -11.70 9.85 -8.82
CA VAL A 176 -12.63 9.18 -9.72
C VAL A 176 -12.30 7.70 -9.82
N VAL A 177 -13.33 6.89 -10.00
CA VAL A 177 -13.16 5.48 -10.37
C VAL A 177 -13.27 5.37 -11.88
N ILE A 178 -12.30 4.68 -12.47
CA ILE A 178 -12.18 4.51 -13.91
C ILE A 178 -12.80 3.17 -14.28
N TYR A 179 -13.65 3.18 -15.28
CA TYR A 179 -14.40 2.05 -15.80
C TYR A 179 -14.09 1.83 -17.28
N SER A 180 -14.17 0.58 -17.71
CA SER A 180 -14.27 0.25 -19.13
C SER A 180 -15.67 0.59 -19.65
N MET A 181 -15.86 0.61 -20.97
CA MET A 181 -17.17 0.75 -21.63
C MET A 181 -18.18 -0.32 -21.20
N ALA A 182 -17.71 -1.47 -20.71
CA ALA A 182 -18.54 -2.57 -20.22
C ALA A 182 -18.92 -2.46 -18.73
N ASP A 183 -18.79 -1.27 -18.12
CA ASP A 183 -19.06 -1.04 -16.69
C ASP A 183 -18.20 -1.88 -15.72
N ILE A 184 -17.03 -2.32 -16.19
CA ILE A 184 -16.03 -3.02 -15.38
C ILE A 184 -15.09 -1.99 -14.74
N PRO A 185 -14.90 -1.99 -13.41
CA PRO A 185 -13.96 -1.07 -12.77
C PRO A 185 -12.52 -1.48 -13.09
N LEU A 186 -11.74 -0.54 -13.62
CA LEU A 186 -10.34 -0.73 -14.02
C LEU A 186 -9.35 -0.20 -12.99
N GLY A 187 -9.74 0.82 -12.23
CA GLY A 187 -8.84 1.44 -11.26
C GLY A 187 -9.30 2.78 -10.73
N PHE A 188 -8.36 3.47 -10.11
CA PHE A 188 -8.52 4.79 -9.51
C PHE A 188 -7.76 5.84 -10.30
N GLY A 189 -8.35 7.03 -10.38
CA GLY A 189 -7.71 8.20 -10.94
C GLY A 189 -8.09 9.48 -10.20
N VAL A 190 -7.46 10.57 -10.61
CA VAL A 190 -7.79 11.92 -10.16
C VAL A 190 -8.09 12.76 -11.39
N THR A 191 -9.20 13.50 -11.40
CA THR A 191 -9.50 14.40 -12.52
C THR A 191 -8.46 15.50 -12.63
N ALA A 192 -7.96 15.73 -13.84
CA ALA A 192 -7.10 16.87 -14.14
C ALA A 192 -7.93 18.15 -14.38
N LYS A 193 -9.12 17.99 -14.98
CA LYS A 193 -9.97 19.06 -15.48
C LYS A 193 -11.42 18.85 -15.04
N SER A 194 -12.19 19.93 -14.95
CA SER A 194 -13.63 19.87 -14.65
C SER A 194 -14.40 19.27 -15.83
N THR A 195 -15.63 18.81 -15.61
CA THR A 195 -16.46 18.27 -16.72
C THR A 195 -16.69 19.26 -17.84
N ASN A 196 -16.79 20.54 -17.51
CA ASN A 196 -17.04 21.61 -18.48
C ASN A 196 -15.79 21.87 -19.32
N GLU A 197 -14.62 21.97 -18.66
CA GLU A 197 -13.34 22.08 -19.36
C GLU A 197 -13.05 20.84 -20.21
N CYS A 198 -13.42 19.65 -19.74
CA CYS A 198 -13.21 18.40 -20.49
C CYS A 198 -13.86 18.39 -21.87
N ARG A 199 -14.85 19.25 -22.14
CA ARG A 199 -15.53 19.31 -23.45
C ARG A 199 -14.74 20.10 -24.50
N SER A 200 -13.99 21.12 -24.09
CA SER A 200 -13.21 22.00 -24.97
C SER A 200 -11.73 21.67 -25.03
N LEU A 201 -11.28 20.63 -24.33
CA LEU A 201 -9.88 20.19 -24.33
C LEU A 201 -9.45 19.58 -25.66
N ASP A 202 -8.17 19.76 -25.96
CA ASP A 202 -7.48 19.06 -27.05
C ASP A 202 -7.54 17.52 -26.84
N PRO A 203 -7.65 16.71 -27.90
CA PRO A 203 -7.67 15.25 -27.80
C PRO A 203 -6.46 14.63 -27.07
N ASN A 204 -5.30 15.29 -27.10
CA ASN A 204 -4.09 14.84 -26.43
C ASN A 204 -3.95 15.36 -24.99
N ALA A 205 -4.88 16.20 -24.53
CA ALA A 205 -4.86 16.68 -23.16
C ALA A 205 -5.25 15.57 -22.18
N VAL A 206 -4.60 15.58 -21.01
CA VAL A 206 -4.89 14.65 -19.91
C VAL A 206 -6.20 15.05 -19.24
N VAL A 207 -7.13 14.10 -19.12
CA VAL A 207 -8.42 14.28 -18.45
C VAL A 207 -8.37 13.71 -17.03
N ALA A 208 -7.75 12.56 -16.84
CA ALA A 208 -7.58 11.95 -15.52
C ALA A 208 -6.15 11.43 -15.34
N PHE A 209 -5.56 11.79 -14.21
CA PHE A 209 -4.30 11.23 -13.74
C PHE A 209 -4.52 9.84 -13.19
N HIS A 210 -3.65 8.92 -13.60
CA HIS A 210 -3.59 7.58 -13.05
C HIS A 210 -3.18 7.61 -11.57
N GLN A 211 -3.71 6.69 -10.77
CA GLN A 211 -3.30 6.48 -9.37
C GLN A 211 -3.01 5.01 -9.06
N ALA A 212 -3.94 4.12 -9.42
CA ALA A 212 -3.81 2.68 -9.24
C ALA A 212 -4.73 1.98 -10.24
N ASP A 213 -4.35 0.80 -10.71
CA ASP A 213 -5.10 0.05 -11.72
C ASP A 213 -4.97 -1.46 -11.53
N CYS A 214 -5.88 -2.23 -12.16
CA CYS A 214 -5.89 -3.69 -12.12
C CYS A 214 -4.64 -4.34 -12.72
N GLY A 215 -3.93 -3.68 -13.63
CA GLY A 215 -2.65 -4.16 -14.13
C GLY A 215 -1.53 -4.11 -13.09
N GLU A 216 -1.72 -3.47 -11.92
CA GLU A 216 -0.76 -3.57 -10.80
C GLU A 216 -0.63 -5.02 -10.30
N PHE A 217 -1.69 -5.83 -10.40
CA PHE A 217 -1.63 -7.24 -9.99
C PHE A 217 -0.60 -8.06 -10.77
N LEU A 218 -0.30 -7.68 -12.02
CA LEU A 218 0.68 -8.36 -12.87
C LEU A 218 2.07 -7.72 -12.81
N ARG A 219 2.16 -6.44 -12.43
CA ARG A 219 3.40 -5.65 -12.48
C ARG A 219 4.10 -5.55 -11.14
N ALA A 220 3.33 -5.60 -10.05
CA ALA A 220 3.80 -5.28 -8.72
C ALA A 220 3.39 -6.38 -7.72
N GLU A 221 3.60 -7.64 -8.09
CA GLU A 221 3.31 -8.81 -7.25
C GLU A 221 3.99 -8.71 -5.88
N ASP A 222 5.22 -8.19 -5.83
CA ASP A 222 5.99 -8.03 -4.60
C ASP A 222 5.49 -6.89 -3.69
N GLU A 223 4.84 -5.87 -4.26
CA GLU A 223 4.38 -4.70 -3.49
C GLU A 223 2.97 -4.86 -2.92
N LEU A 224 2.22 -5.88 -3.39
CA LEU A 224 0.82 -6.15 -3.06
C LEU A 224 0.64 -6.86 -1.71
#